data_AF-A0A956WG89-F1
#
_entry.id   AF-A0A956WG89-F1
#
_cell.length_a   1.000
_cell.length_b   1.000
_cell.length_c   1.000
_cell.angle_alpha   90.00
_cell.angle_beta   90.00
_cell.angle_gamma   90.00
#
_symmetry.space_group_name_H-M   'P 1'
#
loop_
_entity.id
_entity.type
_entity.pdbx_description
1 polymer ?
#
loop_
_entity_poly.entity_id
_entity_poly.type
_entity_poly.pdbx_seq_one_letter_code
_entity_poly.pdbx_strand_id
1 'polypeptide(L)'
;MHTTPRTITIDDDSELGRALEAHPHGPITLLKGRRRYRVIDDPDDIWANYDPERVRVALEKVAGTLTAEEGDRLKEAIYRAREEGTRPPDRP
;
A
#
# COMPACT_ATOMS: atom_id res chain seq x y z
N MET A 1 -4.60 -1.66 17.22
CA MET A 1 -3.31 -1.09 17.68
C MET A 1 -2.50 -0.78 16.44
N HIS A 2 -2.24 0.50 16.14
CA HIS A 2 -1.34 0.87 15.05
C HIS A 2 0.10 0.66 15.55
N THR A 3 0.78 -0.37 15.06
CA THR A 3 2.22 -0.54 15.28
C THR A 3 2.95 0.25 14.21
N THR A 4 3.61 1.34 14.61
CA THR A 4 4.55 2.04 13.72
C THR A 4 5.66 1.06 13.32
N PRO A 5 5.91 0.84 12.01
CA PRO A 5 7.02 0.01 11.57
C PRO A 5 8.33 0.55 12.15
N ARG A 6 9.15 -0.33 12.70
CA ARG A 6 10.51 0.06 13.10
C ARG A 6 11.39 0.05 11.86
N THR A 7 11.85 1.22 11.45
CA THR A 7 12.86 1.35 10.40
C THR A 7 14.23 0.93 10.94
N ILE A 8 14.96 0.15 10.16
CA ILE A 8 16.35 -0.23 10.42
C ILE A 8 17.15 0.19 9.20
N THR A 9 18.13 1.07 9.39
CA THR A 9 19.07 1.43 8.33
C THR A 9 19.96 0.23 8.02
N ILE A 10 20.07 -0.10 6.74
CA ILE A 10 20.98 -1.13 6.23
C ILE A 10 22.26 -0.42 5.80
N ASP A 11 23.40 -0.98 6.20
CA ASP A 11 24.71 -0.52 5.76
C ASP A 11 25.00 -1.13 4.36
N ASP A 12 25.47 -0.31 3.42
CA ASP A 12 25.71 -0.72 2.04
C ASP A 12 26.75 -1.85 1.95
N ASP A 13 27.77 -1.82 2.83
CA ASP A 13 28.81 -2.85 2.95
C ASP A 13 28.38 -4.04 3.84
N SER A 14 27.12 -4.09 4.28
CA SER A 14 26.59 -5.29 4.93
C SER A 14 26.31 -6.41 3.93
N GLU A 15 26.21 -7.65 4.42
CA GLU A 15 25.77 -8.77 3.59
C GLU A 15 24.40 -8.52 2.94
N LEU A 16 23.48 -7.91 3.69
CA LEU A 16 22.16 -7.56 3.19
C LEU A 16 22.20 -6.42 2.17
N GLY A 17 23.01 -5.38 2.41
CA GLY A 17 23.21 -4.25 1.48
C GLY A 17 23.66 -4.76 0.11
N ARG A 18 24.77 -5.50 0.06
CA ARG A 18 25.27 -6.11 -1.17
C ARG A 18 24.29 -7.09 -1.82
N ALA A 19 23.53 -7.86 -1.04
CA ALA A 19 22.57 -8.81 -1.59
C ALA A 19 21.40 -8.10 -2.29
N LEU A 20 20.94 -6.98 -1.75
CA LEU A 20 19.90 -6.12 -2.36
C LEU A 20 20.38 -5.51 -3.68
N GLU A 21 21.63 -5.04 -3.74
CA GLU A 21 22.21 -4.52 -4.98
C GLU A 21 22.41 -5.60 -6.04
N ALA A 22 22.85 -6.79 -5.65
CA ALA A 22 23.14 -7.89 -6.58
C ALA A 22 21.88 -8.59 -7.11
N HIS A 23 20.75 -8.49 -6.40
CA HIS A 23 19.48 -9.12 -6.76
C HIS A 23 18.34 -8.09 -6.78
N PRO A 24 18.40 -7.10 -7.69
CA PRO A 24 17.38 -6.07 -7.77
C PRO A 24 16.01 -6.70 -8.04
N HIS A 25 15.01 -6.31 -7.24
CA HIS A 25 13.62 -6.79 -7.32
C HIS A 25 13.43 -8.30 -7.06
N GLY A 26 14.48 -9.01 -6.65
CA GLY A 26 14.44 -10.42 -6.26
C GLY A 26 14.15 -10.59 -4.76
N PRO A 27 13.41 -11.62 -4.35
CA PRO A 27 13.20 -11.88 -2.93
C PRO A 27 14.48 -12.40 -2.27
N ILE A 28 14.90 -11.76 -1.18
CA ILE A 28 16.02 -12.19 -0.35
C ILE A 28 15.47 -12.91 0.89
N THR A 29 16.03 -14.07 1.22
CA THR A 29 15.67 -14.82 2.42
C THR A 29 16.71 -14.61 3.51
N LEU A 30 16.30 -14.05 4.64
CA LEU A 30 17.14 -13.90 5.84
C LEU A 30 16.89 -15.05 6.81
N LEU A 31 17.96 -15.56 7.41
CA LEU A 31 17.91 -16.60 8.43
C LEU A 31 18.35 -16.03 9.78
N LYS A 32 17.49 -16.15 10.80
CA LYS A 32 17.83 -15.87 12.19
C LYS A 32 17.55 -17.11 13.03
N GLY A 33 18.61 -17.88 13.31
CA GLY A 33 18.47 -19.22 13.90
C GLY A 33 17.68 -20.14 12.96
N ARG A 34 16.51 -20.62 13.40
CA ARG A 34 15.61 -21.45 12.59
C ARG A 34 14.48 -20.67 11.90
N ARG A 35 14.41 -19.35 12.09
CA ARG A 35 13.36 -18.51 11.51
C ARG A 35 13.82 -17.95 10.17
N ARG A 36 12.94 -18.04 9.18
CA ARG A 36 13.12 -17.44 7.85
C ARG A 36 12.30 -16.17 7.75
N TYR A 37 12.91 -15.12 7.23
CA TYR A 37 12.27 -13.87 6.87
C TYR A 37 12.48 -13.65 5.39
N ARG A 38 11.52 -13.04 4.71
CA ARG A 38 11.63 -12.69 3.30
C ARG A 38 11.61 -11.17 3.20
N VAL A 39 12.63 -10.63 2.56
CA VAL A 39 12.73 -9.22 2.17
C VAL A 39 12.46 -9.15 0.68
N ILE A 40 11.55 -8.27 0.30
CA ILE A 40 11.22 -8.01 -1.09
C ILE A 40 11.35 -6.51 -1.26
N ASP A 41 12.10 -6.10 -2.26
CA ASP A 41 12.03 -4.72 -2.74
C ASP A 41 10.68 -4.55 -3.44
N ASP A 42 9.79 -3.78 -2.85
CA ASP A 42 8.44 -3.52 -3.36
C ASP A 42 8.31 -2.02 -3.67
N PRO A 43 8.81 -1.57 -4.84
CA PRO A 43 8.80 -0.17 -5.21
C PRO A 43 7.37 0.37 -5.45
N ASP A 44 6.42 -0.53 -5.67
CA ASP A 44 5.00 -0.21 -5.88
C ASP A 44 4.17 -0.40 -4.59
N ASP A 45 4.80 -0.70 -3.45
CA ASP A 45 4.10 -0.82 -2.18
C ASP A 45 3.53 0.54 -1.77
N ILE A 46 2.22 0.70 -2.00
CA ILE A 46 1.45 1.88 -1.61
C ILE A 46 1.52 2.14 -0.09
N TRP A 47 1.94 1.15 0.70
CA TRP A 47 2.11 1.25 2.15
C TRP A 47 3.53 1.61 2.59
N ALA A 48 4.54 1.53 1.72
CA ALA A 48 5.93 1.84 2.07
C ALA A 48 6.11 3.29 2.57
N ASN A 49 5.26 4.20 2.08
CA ASN A 49 5.21 5.60 2.51
C ASN A 49 3.91 5.95 3.26
N TYR A 50 3.24 4.96 3.86
CA TYR A 50 2.00 5.18 4.59
C TYR A 50 2.24 6.04 5.84
N ASP A 51 1.75 7.26 5.79
CA ASP A 51 1.71 8.17 6.93
C ASP A 51 0.25 8.29 7.42
N PRO A 52 -0.11 7.65 8.54
CA PRO A 52 -1.48 7.66 9.05
C PRO A 52 -1.94 9.07 9.45
N GLU A 53 -1.05 9.95 9.89
CA GLU A 53 -1.41 11.32 10.26
C GLU A 53 -1.70 12.16 9.02
N ARG A 54 -0.89 12.00 7.96
CA ARG A 54 -1.15 12.66 6.68
C ARG A 54 -2.49 12.22 6.08
N VAL A 55 -2.85 10.94 6.20
CA VAL A 55 -4.16 10.41 5.77
C VAL A 55 -5.27 11.03 6.62
N ARG A 56 -5.12 11.06 7.94
CA ARG A 56 -6.11 11.66 8.85
C ARG A 56 -6.37 13.14 8.50
N VAL A 57 -5.31 13.93 8.32
CA VAL A 57 -5.42 15.34 7.92
C VAL A 57 -6.11 15.49 6.56
N ALA A 58 -5.81 14.62 5.59
CA ALA A 58 -6.46 14.65 4.29
C ALA A 58 -7.96 14.31 4.40
N LEU A 59 -8.32 13.30 5.19
CA LEU A 59 -9.71 12.91 5.44
C LEU A 59 -10.50 14.03 6.11
N GLU A 60 -9.92 14.71 7.11
CA GLU A 60 -10.55 15.85 7.78
C GLU A 60 -10.82 17.02 6.83
N LYS A 61 -9.94 17.26 5.83
CA LYS A 61 -10.15 18.30 4.82
C LYS A 61 -11.31 18.01 3.87
N VAL A 62 -11.58 16.73 3.59
CA VAL A 62 -12.62 16.34 2.62
C VAL A 62 -13.90 15.82 3.28
N ALA A 63 -13.87 15.57 4.59
CA ALA A 63 -15.03 15.12 5.34
C ALA A 63 -16.16 16.15 5.24
N GLY A 64 -17.35 15.70 4.82
CA GLY A 64 -18.50 16.57 4.64
C GLY A 64 -18.51 17.39 3.34
N THR A 65 -17.57 17.17 2.42
CA THR A 65 -17.59 17.82 1.09
C THR A 65 -18.75 17.37 0.21
N LEU A 66 -19.28 16.18 0.45
CA LEU A 66 -20.49 15.67 -0.18
C LEU A 66 -21.62 15.66 0.84
N THR A 67 -22.77 16.21 0.46
CA THR A 67 -24.02 15.97 1.17
C THR A 67 -24.44 14.50 1.04
N ALA A 68 -25.34 14.06 1.92
CA ALA A 68 -25.89 12.70 1.86
C ALA A 68 -26.56 12.42 0.50
N GLU A 69 -27.35 13.38 -0.01
CA GLU A 69 -28.03 13.26 -1.30
C GLU A 69 -27.04 13.18 -2.47
N GLU A 70 -25.98 13.99 -2.47
CA GLU A 70 -24.92 13.89 -3.49
C GLU A 70 -24.19 12.55 -3.42
N GLY A 71 -23.97 12.04 -2.21
CA GLY A 71 -23.42 10.71 -2.00
C GLY A 71 -24.31 9.61 -2.60
N ASP A 72 -25.63 9.71 -2.44
CA ASP A 72 -26.58 8.72 -2.98
C ASP A 72 -26.68 8.80 -4.50
N ARG A 73 -26.74 10.01 -5.08
CA ARG A 73 -26.68 10.21 -6.54
C ARG A 73 -25.39 9.65 -7.15
N LEU A 74 -24.26 9.83 -6.48
CA LEU A 74 -22.97 9.28 -6.93
C LEU A 74 -22.97 7.74 -6.90
N LYS A 75 -23.53 7.13 -5.84
CA LYS A 75 -23.69 5.67 -5.77
C LYS A 75 -24.56 5.16 -6.92
N GLU A 76 -25.72 5.76 -7.16
CA GLU A 76 -26.62 5.37 -8.25
C GLU A 76 -25.93 5.45 -9.62
N ALA A 77 -25.18 6.53 -9.87
CA ALA A 77 -24.41 6.68 -11.11
C ALA A 77 -23.35 5.58 -11.27
N ILE A 78 -22.64 5.21 -10.21
CA ILE A 78 -21.65 4.12 -10.23
C ILE A 78 -22.31 2.78 -10.53
N TYR A 79 -23.46 2.48 -9.90
CA TYR A 79 -24.17 1.23 -10.15
C TYR A 79 -24.69 1.13 -11.58
N ARG A 80 -25.31 2.20 -12.08
CA ARG A 80 -25.78 2.26 -13.48
C ARG A 80 -24.63 2.06 -14.46
N ALA A 81 -23.51 2.76 -14.27
CA ALA A 81 -22.35 2.61 -15.13
C ALA A 81 -21.82 1.15 -15.15
N ARG A 82 -21.90 0.43 -14.03
CA ARG A 82 -21.50 -0.98 -13.97
C ARG A 82 -22.46 -1.87 -14.75
N GLU A 83 -23.76 -1.62 -14.68
CA GLU A 83 -24.79 -2.33 -15.46
C GLU A 83 -24.63 -2.07 -16.97
N GLU A 84 -24.24 -0.84 -17.34
CA GLU A 84 -23.95 -0.44 -18.71
C GLU A 84 -22.59 -0.96 -19.24
N GLY A 85 -21.85 -1.74 -18.43
CA GLY A 85 -20.66 -2.46 -18.87
C GLY A 85 -19.32 -1.76 -18.65
N THR A 86 -19.27 -0.70 -17.82
CA THR A 86 -17.97 -0.07 -17.45
C THR A 86 -17.15 -0.92 -16.46
N ARG A 87 -17.73 -2.01 -15.94
CA ARG A 87 -16.99 -2.99 -15.12
C ARG A 87 -16.14 -3.88 -16.03
N PRO A 88 -14.81 -3.94 -15.85
CA PRO A 88 -13.97 -4.89 -16.57
C PRO A 88 -14.45 -6.32 -16.32
N PRO A 89 -14.62 -7.15 -17.36
CA PRO A 89 -15.18 -8.51 -17.25
C PRO A 89 -14.32 -9.46 -16.40
N ASP A 90 -13.05 -9.12 -16.21
CA ASP A 90 -12.00 -9.86 -15.53
C ASP A 90 -11.78 -9.43 -14.07
N ARG A 91 -12.63 -8.53 -13.54
CA ARG A 91 -12.63 -8.14 -12.12
C ARG A 91 -13.96 -8.53 -11.45
N PRO A 92 -13.97 -9.57 -10.57
CA PRO A 92 -15.17 -10.07 -9.91
C PRO A 92 -15.86 -9.01 -9.07
#